data_AF-A0A097ELF8-F1
#
_entry.id   AF-A0A097ELF8-F1
#
_cell.length_a   1.000
_cell.length_b   1.000
_cell.length_c   1.000
_cell.angle_alpha   90.00
_cell.angle_beta   90.00
_cell.angle_gamma   90.00
#
_symmetry.space_group_name_H-M   'P 1'
#
loop_
_entity.id
_entity.type
_entity.pdbx_description
1 polymer ?
#
loop_
_entity_poly.entity_id
_entity_poly.type
_entity_poly.pdbx_seq_one_letter_code
_entity_poly.pdbx_strand_id
1 'polypeptide(L)'
;MAIGSERRVAAVAAARDAEPSVRAALLAEAAGWRPADVPPRAAIGLAALWLRQAGAAVPPGSDRASLAHARAMLAVADAGRPDAAATLLLHSQLAIAPGDHPTPVSLRAFIASYAAAPFLTAEGFWRAAYAARYWRDLPAATQEAAVAEAAWLAALDGRFNDRLVDIMGGSPMSVRFALRVQPKP
;
A
#
# COMPACT_ATOMS: atom_id res chain seq x y z
N MET A 1 7.52 26.84 10.98
CA MET A 1 8.42 25.67 10.84
C MET A 1 9.54 26.03 9.89
N ALA A 2 10.79 25.66 10.18
CA ALA A 2 11.93 25.93 9.31
C ALA A 2 11.93 24.94 8.13
N ILE A 3 12.27 25.39 6.91
CA ILE A 3 12.31 24.57 5.68
C ILE A 3 13.06 23.23 5.85
N GLY A 4 14.01 23.16 6.79
CA GLY A 4 14.73 21.93 7.14
C GLY A 4 13.87 20.82 7.75
N SER A 5 12.87 21.14 8.57
CA SER A 5 11.99 20.13 9.19
C SER A 5 11.04 19.50 8.17
N GLU A 6 10.48 20.31 7.26
CA GLU A 6 9.60 19.83 6.19
C GLU A 6 10.33 18.93 5.20
N ARG A 7 11.55 19.30 4.80
CA ARG A 7 12.38 18.44 3.94
C ARG A 7 12.73 17.11 4.60
N ARG A 8 12.96 17.12 5.91
CA ARG A 8 13.26 15.89 6.67
C ARG A 8 12.06 14.97 6.74
N VAL A 9 10.88 15.52 7.04
CA VAL A 9 9.60 14.78 7.03
C VAL A 9 9.32 14.18 5.64
N ALA A 10 9.55 14.94 4.57
CA ALA A 10 9.38 14.44 3.20
C ALA A 10 10.34 13.30 2.85
N ALA A 11 11.61 13.37 3.28
CA ALA A 11 12.60 12.32 3.05
C ALA A 11 12.23 11.01 3.74
N VAL A 12 11.81 11.08 5.01
CA VAL A 12 11.32 9.92 5.78
C VAL A 12 10.10 9.32 5.08
N ALA A 13 9.11 10.15 4.70
CA ALA A 13 7.89 9.67 4.04
C ALA A 13 8.13 9.04 2.66
N ALA A 14 9.21 9.40 1.96
CA ALA A 14 9.56 8.86 0.65
C ALA A 14 10.28 7.50 0.71
N ALA A 15 10.79 7.09 1.88
CA ALA A 15 11.63 5.90 2.07
C ALA A 15 10.84 4.57 2.09
N ARG A 16 9.91 4.41 1.14
CA ARG A 16 8.88 3.36 1.11
C ARG A 16 9.43 1.94 1.09
N ASP A 17 10.55 1.74 0.40
CA ASP A 17 11.22 0.44 0.23
C ASP A 17 12.57 0.39 0.97
N ALA A 18 12.71 1.21 2.02
CA ALA A 18 13.92 1.18 2.84
C ALA A 18 14.10 -0.18 3.50
N GLU A 19 15.37 -0.61 3.58
CA GLU A 19 15.82 -1.77 4.34
C GLU A 19 15.25 -1.75 5.77
N PRO A 20 14.96 -2.91 6.40
CA PRO A 20 14.31 -2.95 7.71
C PRO A 20 15.01 -2.11 8.79
N SER A 21 16.34 -2.09 8.82
CA SER A 21 17.14 -1.29 9.75
C SER A 21 17.02 0.21 9.48
N VAL A 22 17.03 0.62 8.21
CA VAL A 22 16.83 2.01 7.80
C VAL A 22 15.41 2.46 8.14
N ARG A 23 14.41 1.63 7.84
CA ARG A 23 13.01 1.88 8.21
C ARG A 23 12.86 2.06 9.72
N ALA A 24 13.47 1.19 10.53
CA ALA A 24 13.41 1.30 11.99
C ALA A 24 14.01 2.63 12.49
N ALA A 25 15.14 3.07 11.94
CA ALA A 25 15.75 4.36 12.28
C ALA A 25 14.85 5.55 11.89
N LEU A 26 14.29 5.52 10.68
CA LEU A 26 13.37 6.54 10.17
C LEU A 26 12.08 6.63 11.03
N LEU A 27 11.55 5.49 11.45
CA LEU A 27 10.38 5.42 12.33
C LEU A 27 10.68 5.84 13.76
N ALA A 28 11.87 5.54 14.29
CA ALA A 28 12.31 6.02 15.59
C ALA A 28 12.40 7.55 15.62
N GLU A 29 12.87 8.17 14.54
CA GLU A 29 12.84 9.62 14.37
C GLU A 29 11.40 10.15 14.31
N ALA A 30 10.55 9.52 13.49
CA ALA A 30 9.17 9.95 13.29
C ALA A 30 8.27 9.74 14.53
N ALA A 31 8.62 8.83 15.44
CA ALA A 31 7.85 8.52 16.64
C ALA A 31 7.67 9.74 17.56
N GLY A 32 8.61 10.68 17.55
CA GLY A 32 8.54 11.92 18.32
C GLY A 32 7.72 13.04 17.67
N TRP A 33 7.25 12.86 16.42
CA TRP A 33 6.54 13.92 15.70
C TRP A 33 5.08 14.00 16.14
N ARG A 34 4.61 15.23 16.37
CA ARG A 34 3.18 15.47 16.64
C ARG A 34 2.42 15.36 15.31
N PRO A 35 1.31 14.61 15.25
CA PRO A 35 0.53 14.48 14.02
C PRO A 35 0.11 15.81 13.40
N ALA A 36 -0.22 16.81 14.21
CA ALA A 36 -0.61 18.14 13.76
C ALA A 36 0.50 18.90 13.02
N ASP A 37 1.76 18.54 13.23
CA ASP A 37 2.92 19.19 12.60
C ASP A 37 3.36 18.48 11.30
N VAL A 38 2.71 17.37 10.94
CA VAL A 38 3.02 16.57 9.75
C VAL A 38 2.15 17.03 8.57
N PRO A 39 2.74 17.44 7.43
CA PRO A 39 1.96 17.77 6.24
C PRO A 39 1.15 16.56 5.74
N PRO A 40 -0.11 16.73 5.28
CA PRO A 40 -0.96 15.61 4.84
C PRO A 40 -0.33 14.69 3.80
N ARG A 41 0.44 15.26 2.86
CA ARG A 41 1.14 14.49 1.83
C ARG A 41 2.24 13.58 2.40
N ALA A 42 2.94 14.03 3.44
CA ALA A 42 3.95 13.21 4.11
C ALA A 42 3.30 12.17 5.04
N ALA A 43 2.15 12.50 5.62
CA ALA A 43 1.39 11.58 6.46
C ALA A 43 1.02 10.28 5.72
N ILE A 44 0.71 10.34 4.42
CA ILE A 44 0.50 9.14 3.57
C ILE A 44 1.73 8.22 3.59
N GLY A 45 2.92 8.76 3.37
CA GLY A 45 4.15 7.97 3.35
C GLY A 45 4.50 7.39 4.72
N LEU A 46 4.31 8.17 5.79
CA LEU A 46 4.54 7.71 7.16
C LEU A 46 3.54 6.62 7.58
N ALA A 47 2.26 6.77 7.25
CA ALA A 47 1.26 5.73 7.49
C ALA A 47 1.67 4.41 6.80
N ALA A 48 2.12 4.47 5.54
CA ALA A 48 2.60 3.30 4.81
C ALA A 48 3.83 2.63 5.46
N LEU A 49 4.74 3.42 6.05
CA LEU A 49 5.90 2.88 6.76
C LEU A 49 5.49 2.21 8.08
N TRP A 50 4.60 2.84 8.84
CA TRP A 50 4.08 2.26 10.08
C TRP A 50 3.29 0.96 9.84
N LEU A 51 2.48 0.90 8.77
CA LEU A 51 1.77 -0.34 8.39
C LEU A 51 2.74 -1.46 7.97
N ARG A 52 3.81 -1.14 7.25
CA ARG A 52 4.87 -2.11 6.94
C ARG A 52 5.59 -2.61 8.19
N GLN A 53 5.86 -1.72 9.14
CA GLN A 53 6.46 -2.10 10.41
C GLN A 53 5.52 -3.01 11.23
N ALA A 54 4.22 -2.71 11.23
CA ALA A 54 3.20 -3.55 11.86
C ALA A 54 3.16 -4.95 11.23
N GLY A 55 3.17 -5.05 9.89
CA GLY A 55 3.15 -6.34 9.19
C GLY A 55 4.42 -7.19 9.36
N ALA A 56 5.53 -6.59 9.81
CA ALA A 56 6.78 -7.28 10.09
C ALA A 56 6.98 -7.59 11.60
N ALA A 57 6.00 -7.27 12.44
CA ALA A 57 6.14 -7.39 13.90
C ALA A 57 6.18 -8.86 14.36
N VAL A 58 7.16 -9.19 15.19
CA VAL A 58 7.35 -10.51 15.79
C VAL A 58 7.58 -10.31 17.29
N PRO A 59 6.78 -10.93 18.18
CA PRO A 59 5.67 -11.86 17.93
C PRO A 59 4.37 -11.18 17.43
N PRO A 60 3.41 -11.92 16.85
CA PRO A 60 2.09 -11.40 16.50
C PRO A 60 1.41 -10.69 17.68
N GLY A 61 0.88 -9.48 17.46
CA GLY A 61 0.27 -8.63 18.50
C GLY A 61 1.21 -7.63 19.18
N SER A 62 2.50 -7.59 18.78
CA SER A 62 3.47 -6.53 19.13
C SER A 62 3.41 -5.31 18.20
N ASP A 63 2.51 -5.33 17.21
CA ASP A 63 2.29 -4.30 16.20
C ASP A 63 1.41 -3.13 16.66
N ARG A 64 0.80 -3.23 17.84
CA ARG A 64 -0.20 -2.26 18.35
C ARG A 64 0.24 -0.80 18.28
N ALA A 65 1.49 -0.51 18.66
CA ALA A 65 2.04 0.84 18.61
C ALA A 65 2.16 1.34 17.16
N SER A 66 2.72 0.52 16.26
CA SER A 66 2.83 0.82 14.84
C SER A 66 1.45 1.07 14.20
N LEU A 67 0.45 0.24 14.52
CA LEU A 67 -0.92 0.44 14.06
C LEU A 67 -1.56 1.72 14.61
N ALA A 68 -1.27 2.09 15.86
CA ALA A 68 -1.74 3.35 16.43
C ALA A 68 -1.11 4.57 15.70
N HIS A 69 0.19 4.53 15.42
CA HIS A 69 0.85 5.57 14.65
C HIS A 69 0.33 5.64 13.20
N ALA A 70 0.12 4.49 12.56
CA ALA A 70 -0.48 4.43 11.23
C ALA A 70 -1.86 5.09 11.20
N ARG A 71 -2.73 4.82 12.20
CA ARG A 71 -4.04 5.47 12.34
C ARG A 71 -3.93 6.99 12.49
N ALA A 72 -3.02 7.45 13.35
CA ALA A 72 -2.82 8.88 13.56
C ALA A 72 -2.37 9.60 12.29
N MET A 73 -1.43 9.00 11.54
CA MET A 73 -0.98 9.56 10.25
C MET A 73 -2.05 9.48 9.17
N LEU A 74 -2.85 8.40 9.15
CA LEU A 74 -3.94 8.26 8.19
C LEU A 74 -5.04 9.31 8.43
N ALA A 75 -5.36 9.62 9.69
CA ALA A 75 -6.30 10.71 10.01
C ALA A 75 -5.80 12.09 9.50
N VAL A 76 -4.49 12.34 9.55
CA VAL A 76 -3.88 13.56 8.98
C VAL A 76 -3.93 13.54 7.45
N ALA A 77 -3.70 12.39 6.82
CA ALA A 77 -3.85 12.24 5.37
C ALA A 77 -5.29 12.46 4.90
N ASP A 78 -6.27 11.92 5.65
CA ASP A 78 -7.70 12.07 5.37
C ASP A 78 -8.16 13.53 5.43
N ALA A 79 -7.63 14.32 6.36
CA ALA A 79 -7.95 15.75 6.44
C ALA A 79 -7.51 16.54 5.19
N GLY A 80 -6.51 16.04 4.45
CA GLY A 80 -6.02 16.69 3.24
C GLY A 80 -6.61 16.12 1.95
N ARG A 81 -6.61 14.79 1.80
CA ARG A 81 -7.04 14.07 0.59
C ARG A 81 -7.60 12.68 0.92
N PRO A 82 -8.85 12.58 1.40
CA PRO A 82 -9.43 11.31 1.82
C PRO A 82 -9.66 10.35 0.63
N ASP A 83 -10.01 10.89 -0.54
CA ASP A 83 -10.32 10.10 -1.74
C ASP A 83 -9.10 9.82 -2.63
N ALA A 84 -7.90 10.18 -2.18
CA ALA A 84 -6.69 9.82 -2.93
C ALA A 84 -6.49 8.30 -2.89
N ALA A 85 -6.21 7.70 -4.06
CA ALA A 85 -6.06 6.25 -4.19
C ALA A 85 -5.06 5.65 -3.19
N ALA A 86 -3.93 6.33 -2.93
CA ALA A 86 -2.96 5.90 -1.92
C ALA A 86 -3.57 5.89 -0.50
N THR A 87 -4.33 6.92 -0.11
CA THR A 87 -5.02 7.00 1.18
C THR A 87 -6.04 5.86 1.33
N LEU A 88 -6.85 5.61 0.29
CA LEU A 88 -7.80 4.51 0.26
C LEU A 88 -7.14 3.13 0.41
N LEU A 89 -5.97 2.92 -0.21
CA LEU A 89 -5.21 1.68 -0.03
C LEU A 89 -4.68 1.52 1.40
N LEU A 90 -4.29 2.60 2.07
CA LEU A 90 -3.86 2.55 3.46
C LEU A 90 -5.02 2.21 4.40
N HIS A 91 -6.23 2.70 4.12
CA HIS A 91 -7.44 2.26 4.82
C HIS A 91 -7.69 0.76 4.63
N SER A 92 -7.51 0.25 3.41
CA SER A 92 -7.62 -1.19 3.14
C SER A 92 -6.59 -2.00 3.92
N GLN A 93 -5.32 -1.61 3.90
CA GLN A 93 -4.23 -2.25 4.66
C GLN A 93 -4.49 -2.26 6.17
N LEU A 94 -4.91 -1.12 6.72
CA LEU A 94 -5.20 -1.00 8.14
C LEU A 94 -6.39 -1.88 8.55
N ALA A 95 -7.40 -2.00 7.69
CA ALA A 95 -8.61 -2.76 7.94
C ALA A 95 -8.42 -4.29 7.83
N ILE A 96 -7.32 -4.77 7.23
CA ILE A 96 -6.92 -6.19 7.24
C ILE A 96 -5.88 -6.52 8.30
N ALA A 97 -5.20 -5.53 8.89
CA ALA A 97 -4.20 -5.79 9.93
C ALA A 97 -4.67 -6.71 11.08
N PRO A 98 -5.95 -6.68 11.52
CA PRO A 98 -6.44 -7.57 12.57
C PRO A 98 -6.63 -9.05 12.19
N GLY A 99 -6.57 -9.45 10.91
CA GLY A 99 -6.81 -10.83 10.50
C GLY A 99 -6.72 -11.12 9.00
N ASP A 100 -6.73 -12.40 8.65
CA ASP A 100 -6.39 -12.86 7.29
C ASP A 100 -7.48 -12.66 6.23
N HIS A 101 -8.70 -12.31 6.65
CA HIS A 101 -9.85 -12.12 5.77
C HIS A 101 -10.16 -10.63 5.55
N PRO A 102 -10.56 -10.25 4.33
CA PRO A 102 -10.80 -8.86 4.02
C PRO A 102 -12.12 -8.43 4.64
N THR A 103 -12.08 -7.40 5.48
CA THR A 103 -13.31 -6.82 6.06
C THR A 103 -14.09 -6.06 4.97
N PRO A 104 -15.41 -5.82 5.15
CA PRO A 104 -16.19 -4.99 4.23
C PRO A 104 -15.60 -3.58 4.05
N VAL A 105 -14.98 -3.04 5.10
CA VAL A 105 -14.26 -1.75 5.04
C VAL A 105 -13.05 -1.87 4.12
N SER A 106 -12.24 -2.92 4.29
CA SER A 106 -11.08 -3.15 3.42
C SER A 106 -11.47 -3.28 1.95
N LEU A 107 -12.47 -4.12 1.64
CA LEU A 107 -12.92 -4.34 0.27
C LEU A 107 -13.41 -3.05 -0.37
N ARG A 108 -14.24 -2.27 0.33
CA ARG A 108 -14.74 -0.99 -0.20
C ARG A 108 -13.61 -0.01 -0.49
N ALA A 109 -12.67 0.14 0.42
CA ALA A 109 -11.54 1.05 0.24
C ALA A 109 -10.63 0.59 -0.92
N PHE A 110 -10.39 -0.72 -1.04
CA PHE A 110 -9.65 -1.30 -2.15
C PHE A 110 -10.30 -1.03 -3.50
N ILE A 111 -11.61 -1.31 -3.63
CA ILE A 111 -12.38 -1.07 -4.85
C ILE A 111 -12.39 0.42 -5.21
N ALA A 112 -12.67 1.28 -4.22
CA ALA A 112 -12.67 2.73 -4.42
C ALA A 112 -11.32 3.26 -4.90
N SER A 113 -10.23 2.62 -4.49
CA SER A 113 -8.88 3.03 -4.92
C SER A 113 -8.71 2.94 -6.45
N TYR A 114 -9.29 1.93 -7.11
CA TYR A 114 -9.21 1.81 -8.59
C TYR A 114 -10.05 2.87 -9.30
N ALA A 115 -11.17 3.28 -8.71
CA ALA A 115 -11.96 4.40 -9.23
C ALA A 115 -11.20 5.74 -9.08
N ALA A 116 -10.46 5.91 -7.99
CA ALA A 116 -9.65 7.11 -7.74
C ALA A 116 -8.39 7.19 -8.61
N ALA A 117 -7.72 6.06 -8.87
CA ALA A 117 -6.60 5.97 -9.78
C ALA A 117 -6.50 4.56 -10.38
N PRO A 118 -6.67 4.42 -11.71
CA PRO A 118 -6.61 3.12 -12.39
C PRO A 118 -5.25 2.43 -12.29
N PHE A 119 -4.17 3.21 -12.26
CA PHE A 119 -2.79 2.71 -12.26
C PHE A 119 -1.96 3.42 -11.20
N LEU A 120 -1.28 2.66 -10.34
CA LEU A 120 -0.31 3.15 -9.37
C LEU A 120 1.03 2.44 -9.53
N THR A 121 2.11 3.20 -9.74
CA THR A 121 3.46 2.65 -9.84
C THR A 121 3.96 2.07 -8.53
N ALA A 122 3.84 2.85 -7.43
CA ALA A 122 4.44 2.47 -6.15
C ALA A 122 3.59 1.46 -5.37
N GLU A 123 2.27 1.62 -5.40
CA GLU A 123 1.34 0.77 -4.65
C GLU A 123 0.78 -0.40 -5.46
N GLY A 124 1.03 -0.44 -6.78
CA GLY A 124 0.45 -1.44 -7.68
C GLY A 124 0.85 -2.88 -7.36
N PHE A 125 2.07 -3.12 -6.85
CA PHE A 125 2.45 -4.46 -6.37
C PHE A 125 1.61 -4.91 -5.17
N TRP A 126 1.30 -4.00 -4.25
CA TRP A 126 0.45 -4.30 -3.11
C TRP A 126 -0.98 -4.57 -3.58
N ARG A 127 -1.47 -3.80 -4.57
CA ARG A 127 -2.78 -4.06 -5.19
C ARG A 127 -2.87 -5.41 -5.87
N ALA A 128 -1.84 -5.80 -6.61
CA ALA A 128 -1.75 -7.11 -7.23
C ALA A 128 -1.76 -8.23 -6.17
N ALA A 129 -1.01 -8.08 -5.07
CA ALA A 129 -0.99 -9.03 -3.97
C ALA A 129 -2.37 -9.17 -3.31
N TYR A 130 -3.03 -8.04 -3.02
CA TYR A 130 -4.37 -8.03 -2.44
C TYR A 130 -5.38 -8.69 -3.38
N ALA A 131 -5.36 -8.34 -4.67
CA ALA A 131 -6.29 -8.89 -5.65
C ALA A 131 -6.08 -10.39 -5.86
N ALA A 132 -4.82 -10.85 -5.93
CA ALA A 132 -4.50 -12.27 -6.03
C ALA A 132 -5.01 -13.07 -4.82
N ARG A 133 -4.81 -12.53 -3.62
CA ARG A 133 -5.21 -13.17 -2.36
C ARG A 133 -6.73 -13.23 -2.18
N TYR A 134 -7.45 -12.16 -2.53
CA TYR A 134 -8.88 -12.01 -2.28
C TYR A 134 -9.71 -12.04 -3.57
N TRP A 135 -9.21 -12.70 -4.60
CA TRP A 135 -9.76 -12.67 -5.95
C TRP A 135 -11.27 -12.93 -6.01
N ARG A 136 -11.75 -13.90 -5.24
CA ARG A 136 -13.16 -14.33 -5.22
C ARG A 136 -14.09 -13.32 -4.56
N ASP A 137 -13.57 -12.46 -3.71
CA ASP A 137 -14.32 -11.41 -3.01
C ASP A 137 -14.43 -10.12 -3.83
N LEU A 138 -13.68 -10.03 -4.94
CA LEU A 138 -13.65 -8.84 -5.79
C LEU A 138 -14.76 -8.87 -6.85
N PRO A 139 -15.44 -7.73 -7.08
CA PRO A 139 -16.31 -7.57 -8.25
C PRO A 139 -15.53 -7.77 -9.56
N ALA A 140 -16.21 -8.29 -10.59
CA ALA A 140 -15.59 -8.56 -11.89
C ALA A 140 -14.88 -7.34 -12.49
N ALA A 141 -15.44 -6.14 -12.36
CA ALA A 141 -14.79 -4.90 -12.83
C ALA A 141 -13.45 -4.63 -12.13
N THR A 142 -13.35 -4.92 -10.83
CA THR A 142 -12.12 -4.75 -10.05
C THR A 142 -11.10 -5.83 -10.38
N GLN A 143 -11.55 -7.06 -10.63
CA GLN A 143 -10.70 -8.15 -11.13
C GLN A 143 -10.02 -7.76 -12.45
N GLU A 144 -10.78 -7.24 -13.41
CA GLU A 144 -10.24 -6.79 -14.69
C GLU A 144 -9.29 -5.60 -14.53
N ALA A 145 -9.63 -4.63 -13.69
CA ALA A 145 -8.75 -3.49 -13.40
C ALA A 145 -7.41 -3.94 -12.78
N ALA A 146 -7.45 -4.91 -11.87
CA ALA A 146 -6.24 -5.47 -11.25
C ALA A 146 -5.34 -6.19 -12.25
N VAL A 147 -5.93 -6.97 -13.18
CA VAL A 147 -5.17 -7.63 -14.24
C VAL A 147 -4.57 -6.59 -15.21
N ALA A 148 -5.32 -5.55 -15.54
CA ALA A 148 -4.83 -4.46 -16.38
C ALA A 148 -3.67 -3.69 -15.73
N GLU A 149 -3.76 -3.38 -14.42
CA GLU A 149 -2.68 -2.72 -13.69
C GLU A 149 -1.44 -3.60 -13.61
N ALA A 150 -1.58 -4.90 -13.33
CA ALA A 150 -0.46 -5.84 -13.34
C ALA A 150 0.21 -5.93 -14.72
N ALA A 151 -0.56 -6.02 -15.80
CA ALA A 151 -0.03 -6.04 -17.16
C ALA A 151 0.69 -4.73 -17.51
N TRP A 152 0.15 -3.59 -17.09
CA TRP A 152 0.79 -2.29 -17.26
C TRP A 152 2.12 -2.20 -16.48
N LEU A 153 2.15 -2.63 -15.22
CA LEU A 153 3.38 -2.68 -14.42
C LEU A 153 4.45 -3.56 -15.07
N ALA A 154 4.08 -4.77 -15.55
CA ALA A 154 5.00 -5.67 -16.22
C ALA A 154 5.61 -5.06 -17.50
N ALA A 155 4.89 -4.17 -18.17
CA ALA A 155 5.36 -3.47 -19.36
C ALA A 155 6.34 -2.32 -19.05
N LEU A 156 6.42 -1.84 -17.80
CA LEU A 156 7.33 -0.76 -17.41
C LEU A 156 8.79 -1.23 -17.28
N ASP A 157 9.01 -2.42 -16.72
CA ASP A 157 10.32 -3.02 -16.51
C ASP A 157 10.16 -4.56 -16.49
N GLY A 158 10.96 -5.27 -17.29
CA GLY A 158 10.89 -6.74 -17.37
C GLY A 158 11.09 -7.43 -16.01
N ARG A 159 11.84 -6.82 -15.08
CA ARG A 159 12.02 -7.34 -13.71
C ARG A 159 10.73 -7.30 -12.88
N PHE A 160 9.76 -6.47 -13.26
CA PHE A 160 8.48 -6.40 -12.58
C PHE A 160 7.59 -7.59 -12.94
N ASN A 161 7.77 -8.18 -14.12
CA ASN A 161 7.02 -9.37 -14.52
C ASN A 161 7.27 -10.53 -13.56
N ASP A 162 8.53 -10.85 -13.27
CA ASP A 162 8.90 -11.96 -12.37
C ASP A 162 8.35 -11.72 -10.96
N ARG A 163 8.52 -10.49 -10.45
CA ARG A 163 7.96 -10.09 -9.15
C ARG A 163 6.43 -10.22 -9.10
N LEU A 164 5.74 -9.88 -10.18
CA LEU A 164 4.29 -9.98 -10.27
C LEU A 164 3.82 -11.44 -10.29
N VAL A 165 4.53 -12.31 -11.02
CA VAL A 165 4.29 -13.76 -11.03
C VAL A 165 4.45 -14.33 -9.61
N ASP A 166 5.52 -13.96 -8.91
CA ASP A 166 5.75 -14.39 -7.52
C ASP A 166 4.64 -13.90 -6.57
N ILE A 167 4.23 -12.65 -6.70
CA ILE A 167 3.15 -12.05 -5.89
C ILE A 167 1.82 -12.77 -6.12
N MET A 168 1.47 -13.04 -7.38
CA MET A 168 0.18 -13.65 -7.73
C MET A 168 0.16 -15.15 -7.45
N GLY A 169 1.32 -15.83 -7.49
CA GLY A 169 1.45 -17.26 -7.27
C GLY A 169 0.47 -18.09 -8.10
N GLY A 170 -0.05 -19.18 -7.52
CA GLY A 170 -1.06 -20.04 -8.14
C GLY A 170 -2.50 -19.49 -8.09
N SER A 171 -2.70 -18.18 -7.90
CA SER A 171 -4.05 -17.60 -7.81
C SER A 171 -4.79 -17.60 -9.16
N PRO A 172 -6.13 -17.49 -9.17
CA PRO A 172 -6.87 -17.30 -10.42
C PRO A 172 -6.47 -16.04 -11.20
N MET A 173 -5.94 -15.02 -10.51
CA MET A 173 -5.43 -13.80 -11.12
C MET A 173 -4.21 -14.08 -12.01
N SER A 174 -3.30 -14.96 -11.59
CA SER A 174 -2.07 -15.23 -12.35
C SER A 174 -2.35 -15.84 -13.72
N VAL A 175 -3.37 -16.69 -13.83
CA VAL A 175 -3.82 -17.26 -15.11
C VAL A 175 -4.32 -16.17 -16.05
N ARG A 176 -5.16 -15.26 -15.57
CA ARG A 176 -5.67 -14.14 -16.39
C ARG A 176 -4.57 -13.17 -16.79
N PHE A 177 -3.66 -12.88 -15.86
CA PHE A 177 -2.49 -12.07 -16.14
C PHE A 177 -1.61 -12.69 -17.24
N ALA A 178 -1.29 -13.98 -17.11
CA ALA A 178 -0.48 -14.70 -18.11
C ALA A 178 -1.10 -14.63 -19.50
N LEU A 179 -2.41 -14.84 -19.63
CA LEU A 179 -3.13 -14.70 -20.91
C LEU A 179 -3.07 -13.29 -21.51
N ARG A 180 -2.85 -12.26 -20.67
CA ARG A 180 -2.80 -10.86 -21.09
C ARG A 180 -1.42 -10.44 -21.57
N VAL A 181 -0.36 -10.96 -20.96
CA VAL A 181 1.03 -10.59 -21.23
C VAL A 181 1.74 -11.50 -22.24
N GLN A 182 1.06 -12.54 -22.73
CA GLN A 182 1.62 -13.38 -23.79
C GLN A 182 2.03 -12.52 -25.00
N PRO A 183 3.23 -12.74 -25.58
CA PRO A 183 3.63 -12.06 -26.79
C PRO A 183 2.63 -12.42 -27.89
N LYS A 184 2.13 -11.40 -28.59
CA LYS A 184 1.36 -11.65 -29.82
C LYS A 184 2.25 -12.43 -30.80
N PRO A 185 1.72 -13.47 -31.46
CA PRO A 185 2.44 -14.21 -32.49
C PRO A 185 2.84 -13.31 -33.67
#